data_AF-W2JPS3-F1
#
_entry.id   AF-W2JPS3-F1
#
_cell.length_a   1.000
_cell.length_b   1.000
_cell.length_c   1.000
_cell.angle_alpha   90.00
_cell.angle_beta   90.00
_cell.angle_gamma   90.00
#
_symmetry.space_group_name_H-M   'P 1'
#
loop_
_entity.id
_entity.type
_entity.pdbx_description
1 polymer ?
#
loop_
_entity_poly.entity_id
_entity_poly.type
_entity_poly.pdbx_seq_one_letter_code
_entity_poly.pdbx_strand_id
1 'polypeptide(L)'
;MANILCLVAEKQAQSGFAVMRTPVANKGQAFTKEERAAFKLRGLLPVAVTSIELETQRAMMQLRRKSTPLEKYIFLQNMQDTNEDVYYRMLMENTVELLPIVYTPTVGQACQEFSHIYRQTPRGLYISINDIGHVAEILDNWPEKDIRAICFTDGERILGLGDQGANGMGIPVGKFSLYTACAGVPPQMCLPVVLDCGTNNEEYLADPFYI
;
A
#
# COMPACT_ATOMS: atom_id res chain seq x y z
N MET A 1 -14.13 -20.61 -2.40
CA MET A 1 -13.22 -19.51 -2.77
C MET A 1 -11.80 -20.04 -2.69
N ALA A 2 -11.25 -20.46 -3.83
CA ALA A 2 -9.96 -21.13 -3.88
C ALA A 2 -8.81 -20.13 -3.65
N ASN A 3 -7.86 -20.53 -2.80
CA ASN A 3 -6.57 -19.91 -2.50
C ASN A 3 -6.14 -18.72 -3.39
N ILE A 4 -6.33 -17.51 -2.87
CA ILE A 4 -5.44 -16.36 -3.19
C ILE A 4 -4.04 -16.58 -2.56
N LEU A 5 -3.90 -17.58 -1.68
CA LEU A 5 -2.72 -17.85 -0.85
C LEU A 5 -1.60 -18.69 -1.50
N CYS A 6 -1.64 -18.99 -2.80
CA CYS A 6 -0.71 -19.98 -3.39
C CYS A 6 -0.07 -19.53 -4.70
N LEU A 7 0.60 -18.37 -4.71
CA LEU A 7 1.56 -18.00 -5.76
C LEU A 7 2.79 -17.26 -5.20
N VAL A 8 3.21 -17.57 -3.97
CA VAL A 8 4.56 -17.19 -3.49
C VAL A 8 5.51 -18.36 -3.76
N ALA A 9 5.70 -18.68 -5.03
CA ALA A 9 6.80 -19.53 -5.47
C ALA A 9 7.91 -18.60 -5.99
N GLU A 10 9.13 -18.79 -5.46
CA GLU A 10 10.40 -18.23 -5.96
C GLU A 10 10.85 -16.82 -5.52
N LYS A 11 10.53 -16.37 -4.30
CA LYS A 11 11.37 -15.35 -3.62
C LYS A 11 12.15 -16.01 -2.48
N GLN A 12 13.48 -15.83 -2.53
CA GLN A 12 14.51 -16.33 -1.61
C GLN A 12 13.99 -16.50 -0.18
N ALA A 13 14.19 -17.67 0.45
CA ALA A 13 13.63 -18.00 1.76
C ALA A 13 14.00 -16.94 2.82
N GLN A 14 13.10 -15.99 3.05
CA GLN A 14 13.29 -14.93 4.02
C GLN A 14 13.10 -15.49 5.43
N SER A 15 13.87 -14.99 6.39
CA SER A 15 13.78 -15.40 7.80
C SER A 15 14.07 -14.22 8.74
N GLY A 16 13.74 -14.36 10.01
CA GLY A 16 13.93 -13.34 11.04
C GLY A 16 13.22 -12.04 10.70
N PHE A 17 13.92 -10.92 10.83
CA PHE A 17 13.38 -9.60 10.49
C PHE A 17 13.03 -9.44 9.01
N ALA A 18 13.67 -10.18 8.10
CA ALA A 18 13.42 -10.02 6.66
C ALA A 18 12.00 -10.46 6.28
N VAL A 19 11.51 -11.57 6.83
CA VAL A 19 10.13 -12.03 6.57
C VAL A 19 9.11 -11.11 7.25
N MET A 20 9.41 -10.58 8.45
CA MET A 20 8.53 -9.64 9.15
C MET A 20 8.44 -8.27 8.48
N ARG A 21 9.44 -7.89 7.68
CA ARG A 21 9.47 -6.62 6.92
C ARG A 21 8.89 -6.75 5.52
N THR A 22 8.51 -7.96 5.10
CA THR A 22 7.94 -8.20 3.78
C THR A 22 6.43 -8.31 3.90
N PRO A 23 5.65 -7.32 3.42
CA PRO A 23 4.22 -7.21 3.75
C PRO A 23 3.38 -8.40 3.30
N VAL A 24 3.72 -8.99 2.15
CA VAL A 24 3.05 -10.19 1.58
C VAL A 24 3.37 -11.48 2.33
N ALA A 25 4.43 -11.50 3.14
CA ALA A 25 4.87 -12.69 3.86
C ALA A 25 4.66 -12.57 5.37
N ASN A 26 4.49 -11.36 5.89
CA ASN A 26 4.37 -11.10 7.31
C ASN A 26 2.96 -11.44 7.82
N LYS A 27 2.87 -12.47 8.67
CA LYS A 27 1.64 -12.88 9.36
C LYS A 27 1.51 -12.29 10.77
N GLY A 28 2.47 -11.48 11.22
CA GLY A 28 2.49 -10.92 12.58
C GLY A 28 2.41 -12.02 13.66
N GLN A 29 1.48 -11.92 14.60
CA GLN A 29 1.30 -12.95 15.63
C GLN A 29 0.63 -14.24 15.12
N ALA A 30 0.10 -14.23 13.89
CA ALA A 30 -0.55 -15.41 13.30
C ALA A 30 0.44 -16.45 12.76
N PHE A 31 1.75 -16.17 12.76
CA PHE A 31 2.75 -17.23 12.50
C PHE A 31 2.60 -18.37 13.50
N THR A 32 2.47 -19.61 13.01
CA THR A 32 2.38 -20.81 13.86
C THR A 32 3.69 -21.09 14.60
N LYS A 33 3.67 -22.00 15.57
CA LYS A 33 4.91 -22.37 16.31
C LYS A 33 5.95 -23.01 15.38
N GLU A 34 5.48 -23.74 14.37
CA GLU A 34 6.25 -24.41 13.35
C GLU A 34 6.85 -23.39 12.38
N GLU A 35 6.03 -22.45 11.86
CA GLU A 35 6.49 -21.35 11.01
C GLU A 35 7.51 -20.48 11.74
N ARG A 36 7.28 -20.17 13.02
CA ARG A 36 8.25 -19.40 13.83
C ARG A 36 9.57 -20.13 14.01
N ALA A 37 9.57 -21.46 14.05
CA ALA A 37 10.80 -22.25 14.08
C ALA A 37 11.52 -22.18 12.72
N ALA A 38 10.77 -22.45 11.64
CA ALA A 38 11.30 -22.47 10.27
C ALA A 38 11.86 -21.11 9.84
N PHE A 39 11.14 -20.04 10.12
CA PHE A 39 11.51 -18.67 9.76
C PHE A 39 12.38 -17.98 10.82
N LYS A 40 12.89 -18.68 11.84
CA LYS A 40 13.76 -18.10 12.88
C LYS A 40 13.14 -16.89 13.61
N LEU A 41 11.86 -16.99 13.97
CA LEU A 41 11.09 -15.96 14.66
C LEU A 41 10.93 -16.22 16.17
N ARG A 42 11.37 -17.38 16.68
CA ARG A 42 11.35 -17.68 18.11
C ARG A 42 12.16 -16.62 18.88
N GLY A 43 11.54 -15.99 19.88
CA GLY A 43 12.12 -14.89 20.65
C GLY A 43 11.93 -13.49 20.04
N LEU A 44 11.52 -13.39 18.76
CA LEU A 44 11.21 -12.12 18.11
C LEU A 44 9.73 -11.72 18.25
N LEU A 45 8.86 -12.69 18.52
CA LEU A 45 7.43 -12.51 18.72
C LEU A 45 7.00 -13.00 20.10
N PRO A 46 5.98 -12.38 20.73
CA PRO A 46 5.36 -12.90 21.96
C PRO A 46 4.92 -14.36 21.80
N VAL A 47 4.94 -15.17 22.87
CA VAL A 47 4.66 -16.62 22.78
C VAL A 47 3.25 -16.96 22.26
N ALA A 48 2.28 -16.05 22.48
CA ALA A 48 0.92 -16.21 22.01
C ALA A 48 0.87 -16.28 20.47
N VAL A 49 0.07 -17.21 19.96
CA VAL A 49 -0.28 -17.32 18.54
C VAL A 49 -1.73 -16.89 18.41
N THR A 50 -2.01 -16.05 17.42
CA THR A 50 -3.36 -15.53 17.15
C THR A 50 -3.83 -16.02 15.79
N SER A 51 -5.10 -15.77 15.47
CA SER A 51 -5.63 -16.02 14.12
C SER A 51 -5.65 -14.72 13.31
N ILE A 52 -5.66 -14.84 11.99
CA ILE A 52 -5.77 -13.68 11.10
C ILE A 52 -7.09 -12.90 11.34
N GLU A 53 -8.16 -13.58 11.74
CA GLU A 53 -9.43 -12.98 12.13
C GLU A 53 -9.25 -12.06 13.36
N LEU A 54 -8.55 -12.55 14.39
CA LEU A 54 -8.31 -11.78 15.61
C LEU A 54 -7.35 -10.61 15.36
N GLU A 55 -6.33 -10.79 14.51
CA GLU A 55 -5.46 -9.69 14.08
C GLU A 55 -6.25 -8.61 13.32
N THR A 56 -7.17 -9.02 12.43
CA THR A 56 -8.06 -8.11 11.69
C THR A 56 -8.98 -7.34 12.64
N GLN A 57 -9.59 -8.02 13.61
CA GLN A 57 -10.40 -7.37 14.65
C GLN A 57 -9.59 -6.37 15.47
N ARG A 58 -8.36 -6.73 15.85
CA ARG A 58 -7.45 -5.83 16.58
C ARG A 58 -7.10 -4.60 15.75
N ALA A 59 -6.79 -4.79 14.47
CA ALA A 59 -6.49 -3.69 13.56
C ALA A 59 -7.70 -2.75 13.40
N MET A 60 -8.92 -3.29 13.25
CA MET A 60 -10.15 -2.50 13.21
C MET A 60 -10.39 -1.72 14.52
N MET A 61 -10.13 -2.30 15.68
CA MET A 61 -10.23 -1.59 16.96
C MET A 61 -9.23 -0.41 17.04
N GLN A 62 -8.01 -0.60 16.54
CA GLN A 62 -7.00 0.47 16.50
C GLN A 62 -7.39 1.57 15.50
N LEU A 63 -7.88 1.19 14.32
CA LEU A 63 -8.36 2.13 13.30
C LEU A 63 -9.51 2.99 13.81
N ARG A 64 -10.52 2.38 14.45
CA ARG A 64 -11.70 3.08 14.96
C ARG A 64 -11.38 4.06 16.09
N ARG A 65 -10.20 3.95 16.73
CA ARG A 65 -9.68 4.91 17.71
C ARG A 65 -9.00 6.13 17.09
N LYS A 66 -8.74 6.15 15.79
CA LYS A 66 -8.18 7.32 15.09
C LYS A 66 -9.24 8.41 14.97
N SER A 67 -8.82 9.65 15.17
CA SER A 67 -9.72 10.79 15.37
C SER A 67 -10.21 11.35 14.04
N THR A 68 -9.36 11.37 13.02
CA THR A 68 -9.68 11.94 11.71
C THR A 68 -9.68 10.88 10.60
N PRO A 69 -10.40 11.11 9.48
CA PRO A 69 -10.29 10.26 8.30
C PRO A 69 -8.87 10.14 7.77
N LEU A 70 -8.09 11.22 7.79
CA LEU A 70 -6.68 11.20 7.37
C LEU A 70 -5.83 10.30 8.28
N GLU A 71 -5.99 10.35 9.60
CA GLU A 71 -5.29 9.44 10.51
C GLU A 71 -5.67 7.96 10.27
N LYS A 72 -6.93 7.71 9.90
CA LYS A 72 -7.40 6.38 9.48
C LYS A 72 -6.74 5.95 8.17
N TYR A 73 -6.62 6.84 7.20
CA TYR A 73 -5.92 6.58 5.94
C TYR A 73 -4.44 6.23 6.18
N ILE A 74 -3.73 7.03 6.98
CA ILE A 74 -2.33 6.78 7.34
C ILE A 74 -2.17 5.43 8.05
N PHE A 75 -3.11 5.08 8.95
CA PHE A 75 -3.12 3.76 9.58
C PHE A 75 -3.30 2.62 8.56
N LEU A 76 -4.23 2.77 7.61
CA LEU A 76 -4.48 1.77 6.58
C LEU A 76 -3.29 1.60 5.63
N GLN A 77 -2.64 2.70 5.24
CA GLN A 77 -1.38 2.63 4.47
C GLN A 77 -0.28 1.89 5.25
N ASN A 78 -0.13 2.19 6.55
CA ASN A 78 0.82 1.47 7.39
C ASN A 78 0.49 -0.02 7.49
N MET A 79 -0.79 -0.38 7.58
CA MET A 79 -1.21 -1.78 7.59
C MET A 79 -0.86 -2.44 6.26
N GLN A 80 -1.14 -1.79 5.13
CA GLN A 80 -0.75 -2.28 3.80
C GLN A 80 0.77 -2.55 3.76
N ASP A 81 1.58 -1.60 4.23
CA ASP A 81 3.06 -1.63 4.29
C ASP A 81 3.67 -2.63 5.26
N THR A 82 2.87 -3.29 6.09
CA THR A 82 3.40 -4.18 7.13
C THR A 82 2.76 -5.55 7.12
N ASN A 83 1.48 -5.66 6.77
CA ASN A 83 0.74 -6.91 6.71
C ASN A 83 -0.40 -6.78 5.69
N GLU A 84 -0.09 -7.17 4.44
CA GLU A 84 -0.98 -6.96 3.31
C GLU A 84 -2.24 -7.86 3.39
N ASP A 85 -2.11 -9.05 3.99
CA ASP A 85 -3.23 -9.95 4.25
C ASP A 85 -4.26 -9.32 5.20
N VAL A 86 -3.80 -8.75 6.33
CA VAL A 86 -4.68 -8.04 7.27
C VAL A 86 -5.30 -6.81 6.60
N TYR A 87 -4.53 -6.04 5.83
CA TYR A 87 -5.03 -4.87 5.11
C TYR A 87 -6.20 -5.23 4.18
N TYR A 88 -6.02 -6.19 3.28
CA TYR A 88 -7.09 -6.55 2.34
C TYR A 88 -8.26 -7.24 3.05
N ARG A 89 -8.00 -8.02 4.10
CA ARG A 89 -9.07 -8.60 4.91
C ARG A 89 -9.91 -7.54 5.62
N MET A 90 -9.30 -6.50 6.18
CA MET A 90 -10.03 -5.36 6.74
C MET A 90 -10.95 -4.73 5.69
N LEU A 91 -10.44 -4.45 4.49
CA LEU A 91 -11.21 -3.84 3.40
C LEU A 91 -12.36 -4.71 2.90
N MET A 92 -12.14 -6.01 2.72
CA MET A 92 -13.17 -6.94 2.26
C MET A 92 -14.25 -7.19 3.31
N GLU A 93 -13.89 -7.28 4.59
CA GLU A 93 -14.85 -7.51 5.68
C GLU A 93 -15.61 -6.24 6.11
N ASN A 94 -15.07 -5.05 5.83
CA ASN A 94 -15.62 -3.77 6.28
C ASN A 94 -15.74 -2.75 5.14
N THR A 95 -16.07 -3.21 3.93
CA THR A 95 -16.02 -2.42 2.69
C THR A 95 -16.77 -1.09 2.80
N VAL A 96 -18.01 -1.11 3.31
CA VAL A 96 -18.83 0.11 3.44
C VAL A 96 -18.18 1.16 4.36
N GLU A 97 -17.50 0.73 5.43
CA GLU A 97 -16.83 1.61 6.39
C GLU A 97 -15.50 2.15 5.84
N LEU A 98 -14.75 1.32 5.12
CA LEU A 98 -13.36 1.61 4.77
C LEU A 98 -13.15 2.18 3.37
N LEU A 99 -14.06 1.92 2.42
CA LEU A 99 -13.97 2.49 1.07
C LEU A 99 -13.87 4.02 1.08
N PRO A 100 -14.66 4.77 1.87
CA PRO A 100 -14.54 6.22 1.93
C PRO A 100 -13.21 6.72 2.51
N ILE A 101 -12.48 5.85 3.24
CA ILE A 101 -11.19 6.16 3.82
C ILE A 101 -10.06 5.90 2.81
N VAL A 102 -10.03 4.73 2.14
CA VAL A 102 -8.93 4.38 1.21
C VAL A 102 -9.07 5.03 -0.17
N TYR A 103 -10.27 5.49 -0.51
CA TYR A 103 -10.54 6.20 -1.76
C TYR A 103 -11.30 7.50 -1.45
N THR A 104 -12.29 7.87 -2.26
CA THR A 104 -13.01 9.12 -2.10
C THR A 104 -13.94 9.13 -0.87
N PRO A 105 -13.95 10.20 -0.07
CA PRO A 105 -13.26 11.48 -0.30
C PRO A 105 -11.84 11.57 0.30
N THR A 106 -11.48 10.71 1.25
CA THR A 106 -10.26 10.89 2.08
C THR A 106 -8.96 10.81 1.28
N VAL A 107 -8.88 10.00 0.22
CA VAL A 107 -7.69 9.93 -0.65
C VAL A 107 -7.36 11.28 -1.29
N GLY A 108 -8.36 12.13 -1.50
CA GLY A 108 -8.15 13.47 -2.02
C GLY A 108 -7.35 14.34 -1.03
N GLN A 109 -7.77 14.37 0.23
CA GLN A 109 -7.02 15.02 1.30
C GLN A 109 -5.62 14.41 1.47
N ALA A 110 -5.52 13.08 1.38
CA ALA A 110 -4.23 12.40 1.45
C ALA A 110 -3.29 12.76 0.29
N CYS A 111 -3.82 13.06 -0.91
CA CYS A 111 -3.03 13.62 -2.01
C CYS A 111 -2.62 15.07 -1.67
N GLN A 112 -3.53 15.88 -1.14
CA GLN A 112 -3.19 17.26 -0.76
C GLN A 112 -2.04 17.34 0.25
N GLU A 113 -2.00 16.39 1.19
CA GLU A 113 -1.01 16.33 2.26
C GLU A 113 0.11 15.29 1.98
N PHE A 114 0.19 14.71 0.77
CA PHE A 114 1.01 13.53 0.50
C PHE A 114 2.49 13.71 0.87
N SER A 115 3.08 14.85 0.50
CA SER A 115 4.44 15.25 0.86
C SER A 115 4.69 15.17 2.37
N HIS A 116 3.73 15.63 3.18
CA HIS A 116 3.83 15.71 4.64
C HIS A 116 3.57 14.39 5.34
N ILE A 117 2.77 13.51 4.71
CA ILE A 117 2.47 12.15 5.20
C ILE A 117 3.31 11.07 4.52
N TYR A 118 4.32 11.47 3.75
CA TYR A 118 5.13 10.60 2.91
C TYR A 118 5.75 9.44 3.72
N ARG A 119 5.79 8.26 3.09
CA ARG A 119 6.27 7.03 3.70
C ARG A 119 7.42 6.47 2.88
N GLN A 120 8.43 5.93 3.57
CA GLN A 120 9.62 5.35 2.92
C GLN A 120 9.34 4.04 2.15
N THR A 121 8.21 3.37 2.40
CA THR A 121 7.85 2.14 1.69
C THR A 121 7.27 2.49 0.32
N PRO A 122 7.95 2.12 -0.79
CA PRO A 122 7.46 2.45 -2.13
C PRO A 122 6.22 1.62 -2.46
N ARG A 123 5.18 2.30 -3.00
CA ARG A 123 3.91 1.69 -3.43
C ARG A 123 3.58 1.89 -4.90
N GLY A 124 4.46 2.54 -5.65
CA GLY A 124 4.32 2.77 -7.08
C GLY A 124 5.62 3.30 -7.65
N LEU A 125 5.64 3.51 -8.96
CA LEU A 125 6.75 4.12 -9.67
C LEU A 125 6.47 5.60 -9.93
N TYR A 126 7.50 6.42 -9.81
CA TYR A 126 7.53 7.77 -10.32
C TYR A 126 8.37 7.76 -11.59
N ILE A 127 7.81 8.28 -12.69
CA ILE A 127 8.50 8.42 -13.97
C ILE A 127 8.41 9.90 -14.34
N SER A 128 9.54 10.58 -14.31
CA SER A 128 9.63 12.01 -14.59
C SER A 128 9.76 12.29 -16.09
N ILE A 129 9.45 13.52 -16.50
CA ILE A 129 9.81 14.04 -17.84
C ILE A 129 11.31 13.92 -18.13
N ASN A 130 12.14 13.90 -17.09
CA ASN A 130 13.59 13.72 -17.22
C ASN A 130 14.00 12.27 -17.55
N ASP A 131 13.09 11.31 -17.49
CA ASP A 131 13.33 9.89 -17.74
C ASP A 131 13.03 9.46 -19.19
N ILE A 132 12.80 10.43 -20.10
CA ILE A 132 12.59 10.16 -21.53
C ILE A 132 13.78 9.35 -22.07
N GLY A 133 13.48 8.17 -22.64
CA GLY A 133 14.48 7.23 -23.14
C GLY A 133 14.89 6.14 -22.14
N HIS A 134 14.58 6.29 -20.85
CA HIS A 134 14.98 5.37 -19.77
C HIS A 134 13.80 4.68 -19.07
N VAL A 135 12.57 4.86 -19.55
CA VAL A 135 11.35 4.29 -18.94
C VAL A 135 11.43 2.77 -18.74
N ALA A 136 12.00 2.03 -19.70
CA ALA A 136 12.13 0.58 -19.60
C ALA A 136 13.01 0.15 -18.41
N GLU A 137 14.12 0.87 -18.18
CA GLU A 137 15.03 0.61 -17.05
C GLU A 137 14.33 0.87 -15.69
N ILE A 138 13.47 1.88 -15.64
CA ILE A 138 12.68 2.18 -14.43
C ILE A 138 11.65 1.08 -14.15
N LEU A 139 10.97 0.60 -15.19
CA LEU A 139 10.02 -0.52 -15.05
C LEU A 139 10.73 -1.80 -14.58
N ASP A 140 11.97 -2.05 -15.02
CA ASP A 140 12.76 -3.21 -14.60
C ASP A 140 13.10 -3.22 -13.10
N ASN A 141 13.12 -2.04 -12.45
CA ASN A 141 13.31 -1.92 -11.01
C ASN A 141 12.12 -2.43 -10.19
N TRP A 142 10.92 -2.56 -10.79
CA TRP A 142 9.76 -3.10 -10.08
C TRP A 142 9.99 -4.58 -9.72
N PRO A 143 9.75 -4.97 -8.46
CA PRO A 143 10.13 -6.31 -7.96
C PRO A 143 9.20 -7.43 -8.42
N GLU A 144 8.01 -7.10 -8.93
CA GLU A 144 7.08 -8.07 -9.52
C GLU A 144 7.22 -8.08 -11.04
N LYS A 145 7.29 -9.28 -11.64
CA LYS A 145 7.53 -9.43 -13.09
C LYS A 145 6.26 -9.73 -13.88
N ASP A 146 5.22 -10.25 -13.24
CA ASP A 146 3.92 -10.55 -13.86
C ASP A 146 2.92 -9.41 -13.61
N ILE A 147 3.21 -8.22 -14.17
CA ILE A 147 2.30 -7.07 -14.11
C ILE A 147 1.26 -7.19 -15.22
N ARG A 148 -0.02 -7.12 -14.84
CA ARG A 148 -1.16 -7.25 -15.76
C ARG A 148 -2.10 -6.05 -15.76
N ALA A 149 -1.97 -5.16 -14.79
CA ALA A 149 -2.74 -3.92 -14.72
C ALA A 149 -1.85 -2.75 -14.26
N ILE A 150 -1.91 -1.65 -15.01
CA ILE A 150 -1.25 -0.39 -14.67
C ILE A 150 -2.32 0.68 -14.50
N CYS A 151 -2.23 1.44 -13.41
CA CYS A 151 -3.03 2.64 -13.21
C CYS A 151 -2.05 3.79 -13.02
N PHE A 152 -2.17 4.81 -13.86
CA PHE A 152 -1.27 5.95 -13.84
C PHE A 152 -2.04 7.28 -13.77
N THR A 153 -1.36 8.31 -13.30
CA THR A 153 -1.83 9.70 -13.29
C THR A 153 -0.62 10.63 -13.42
N ASP A 154 -0.80 11.80 -14.01
CA ASP A 154 0.15 12.91 -13.95
C ASP A 154 -0.07 13.83 -12.75
N GLY A 155 -1.17 13.64 -12.01
CA GLY A 155 -1.54 14.47 -10.87
C GLY A 155 -2.22 15.80 -11.23
N GLU A 156 -2.35 16.16 -12.51
CA GLU A 156 -2.81 17.51 -12.91
C GLU A 156 -4.27 17.79 -12.53
N ARG A 157 -5.10 16.73 -12.43
CA ARG A 157 -6.51 16.85 -12.04
C ARG A 157 -6.95 15.73 -11.12
N ILE A 158 -6.56 15.83 -9.86
CA ILE A 158 -7.04 14.93 -8.81
C ILE A 158 -8.47 15.29 -8.43
N LEU A 159 -9.44 14.59 -9.02
CA LEU A 159 -10.87 14.73 -8.73
C LEU A 159 -11.35 16.19 -8.91
N GLY A 160 -11.82 16.82 -7.84
CA GLY A 160 -12.18 18.24 -7.78
C GLY A 160 -11.14 19.13 -7.08
N LEU A 161 -9.95 18.59 -6.79
CA LEU A 161 -8.89 19.28 -6.04
C LEU A 161 -7.85 19.95 -6.94
N GLY A 162 -7.90 19.69 -8.25
CA GLY A 162 -6.98 20.29 -9.22
C GLY A 162 -5.62 19.61 -9.25
N ASP A 163 -4.58 20.40 -9.52
CA ASP A 163 -3.22 19.94 -9.73
C ASP A 163 -2.55 19.60 -8.40
N GLN A 164 -2.16 18.34 -8.28
CA GLN A 164 -1.42 17.80 -7.14
C GLN A 164 -0.01 17.29 -7.54
N GLY A 165 0.36 17.36 -8.82
CA GLY A 165 1.60 16.81 -9.38
C GLY A 165 1.99 15.45 -8.81
N ALA A 166 3.24 15.32 -8.35
CA ALA A 166 3.80 14.10 -7.76
C ALA A 166 3.00 13.53 -6.56
N ASN A 167 2.27 14.39 -5.83
CA ASN A 167 1.42 13.97 -4.72
C ASN A 167 0.19 13.15 -5.15
N GLY A 168 -0.10 13.09 -6.46
CA GLY A 168 -1.19 12.30 -7.03
C GLY A 168 -1.08 10.79 -6.85
N MET A 169 0.06 10.25 -6.37
CA MET A 169 0.29 8.79 -6.19
C MET A 169 -0.79 8.09 -5.34
N GLY A 170 -1.43 8.81 -4.41
CA GLY A 170 -2.53 8.26 -3.62
C GLY A 170 -3.69 7.72 -4.46
N ILE A 171 -3.94 8.30 -5.65
CA ILE A 171 -5.03 7.88 -6.54
C ILE A 171 -4.81 6.49 -7.15
N PRO A 172 -3.72 6.22 -7.91
CA PRO A 172 -3.51 4.89 -8.49
C PRO A 172 -3.35 3.82 -7.41
N VAL A 173 -2.69 4.12 -6.28
CA VAL A 173 -2.60 3.19 -5.14
C VAL A 173 -3.99 2.84 -4.60
N GLY A 174 -4.80 3.86 -4.26
CA GLY A 174 -6.15 3.64 -3.76
C GLY A 174 -7.05 2.90 -4.76
N LYS A 175 -6.91 3.18 -6.06
CA LYS A 175 -7.67 2.52 -7.12
C LYS A 175 -7.35 1.02 -7.20
N PHE A 176 -6.10 0.62 -7.02
CA PHE A 176 -5.75 -0.79 -6.95
C PHE A 176 -6.18 -1.48 -5.66
N SER A 177 -6.25 -0.75 -4.55
CA SER A 177 -6.89 -1.27 -3.34
C SER A 177 -8.36 -1.62 -3.58
N LEU A 178 -9.09 -0.81 -4.38
CA LEU A 178 -10.45 -1.13 -4.82
C LEU A 178 -10.50 -2.36 -5.73
N TYR A 179 -9.61 -2.44 -6.72
CA TYR A 179 -9.57 -3.56 -7.67
C TYR A 179 -9.37 -4.88 -6.94
N THR A 180 -8.46 -4.88 -5.96
CA THR A 180 -8.19 -6.06 -5.14
C THR A 180 -9.38 -6.38 -4.23
N ALA A 181 -9.83 -5.42 -3.42
CA ALA A 181 -10.85 -5.66 -2.39
C ALA A 181 -12.25 -5.92 -2.97
N CYS A 182 -12.60 -5.30 -4.09
CA CYS A 182 -13.95 -5.39 -4.67
C CYS A 182 -14.05 -6.34 -5.86
N ALA A 183 -12.97 -6.53 -6.62
CA ALA A 183 -12.98 -7.35 -7.83
C ALA A 183 -12.03 -8.56 -7.78
N GLY A 184 -11.31 -8.77 -6.68
CA GLY A 184 -10.41 -9.91 -6.51
C GLY A 184 -9.20 -9.90 -7.43
N VAL A 185 -8.82 -8.73 -7.95
CA VAL A 185 -7.59 -8.59 -8.75
C VAL A 185 -6.38 -8.84 -7.85
N PRO A 186 -5.46 -9.75 -8.18
CA PRO A 186 -4.28 -10.00 -7.34
C PRO A 186 -3.42 -8.73 -7.21
N PRO A 187 -3.07 -8.29 -5.98
CA PRO A 187 -2.35 -7.03 -5.79
C PRO A 187 -0.94 -7.07 -6.36
N GLN A 188 -0.32 -8.25 -6.46
CA GLN A 188 1.03 -8.42 -7.04
C GLN A 188 1.06 -8.18 -8.56
N MET A 189 -0.10 -8.21 -9.23
CA MET A 189 -0.22 -7.95 -10.67
C MET A 189 -0.51 -6.48 -10.99
N CYS A 190 -0.59 -5.63 -9.96
CA CYS A 190 -0.97 -4.23 -10.06
C CYS A 190 0.26 -3.33 -9.94
N LEU A 191 0.38 -2.34 -10.82
CA LEU A 191 1.45 -1.35 -10.80
C LEU A 191 0.90 0.09 -10.80
N PRO A 192 0.91 0.77 -9.65
CA PRO A 192 0.62 2.20 -9.55
C PRO A 192 1.77 3.04 -10.13
N VAL A 193 1.45 4.07 -10.92
CA VAL A 193 2.46 4.94 -11.54
C VAL A 193 2.04 6.41 -11.44
N VAL A 194 3.01 7.30 -11.20
CA VAL A 194 2.88 8.74 -11.42
C VAL A 194 3.81 9.16 -12.56
N LEU A 195 3.26 9.92 -13.52
CA LEU A 195 4.00 10.55 -14.60
C LEU A 195 4.28 12.02 -14.22
N ASP A 196 5.46 12.29 -13.67
CA ASP A 196 5.79 13.61 -13.17
C ASP A 196 6.36 14.52 -14.26
N CYS A 197 5.50 15.42 -14.77
CA CYS A 197 5.89 16.44 -15.76
C CYS A 197 6.09 17.82 -15.13
N GLY A 198 6.22 17.89 -13.80
CA GLY A 198 6.12 19.11 -13.02
C GLY A 198 4.68 19.40 -12.57
N THR A 199 4.51 20.48 -11.82
CA THR A 199 3.21 20.95 -11.32
C THR A 199 3.09 22.46 -11.53
N ASN A 200 1.88 22.93 -11.83
CA ASN A 200 1.53 24.35 -11.88
C ASN A 200 1.01 24.85 -10.52
N ASN A 201 0.97 24.00 -9.50
CA ASN A 201 0.52 24.38 -8.17
C ASN A 201 1.58 25.19 -7.43
N GLU A 202 1.38 26.51 -7.35
CA GLU A 202 2.32 27.45 -6.71
C GLU A 202 2.55 27.16 -5.23
N GLU A 203 1.56 26.60 -4.51
CA GLU A 203 1.72 26.22 -3.10
C GLU A 203 2.75 25.10 -2.96
N TYR A 204 2.72 24.11 -3.85
CA TYR A 204 3.69 23.02 -3.87
C TYR A 204 5.06 23.46 -4.36
N LEU A 205 5.14 24.35 -5.35
CA LEU A 205 6.41 24.92 -5.78
C LEU A 205 7.09 25.73 -4.66
N ALA A 206 6.32 26.29 -3.74
CA ALA A 206 6.82 27.03 -2.58
C ALA A 206 7.03 26.16 -1.32
N ASP A 207 6.49 24.95 -1.27
CA ASP A 207 6.57 24.05 -0.12
C ASP A 207 7.92 23.30 -0.13
N PRO A 208 8.80 23.50 0.86
CA PRO A 208 10.08 22.79 0.93
C PRO A 208 9.95 21.28 1.15
N PHE A 209 8.75 20.78 1.49
CA PHE A 209 8.48 19.36 1.64
C PHE A 209 7.91 18.71 0.39
N TYR A 210 7.56 19.50 -0.65
CA TYR A 210 7.12 18.92 -1.91
C TYR A 210 8.19 17.96 -2.46
N ILE A 211 7.72 16.80 -2.95
CA ILE A 211 8.57 15.67 -3.33
C ILE A 211 8.99 15.72 -4.79
#